data_AF-X1GMU0-F1
#
_entry.id   AF-X1GMU0-F1
#
_cell.length_a   1.000
_cell.length_b   1.000
_cell.length_c   1.000
_cell.angle_alpha   90.00
_cell.angle_beta   90.00
_cell.angle_gamma   90.00
#
_symmetry.space_group_name_H-M   'P 1'
#
loop_
_entity.id
_entity.type
_entity.pdbx_description
1 polymer ?
#
loop_
_entity_poly.entity_id
_entity_poly.type
_entity_poly.pdbx_seq_one_letter_code
_entity_poly.pdbx_strand_id
1 'polypeptide(L)'
;DTIADDLIGDAAWEEGDATWDTSVKTGESARRVCHHIADDIWLSLIQGNVERQASPQAPRAKGLILVISDDWDGVNHEPFGNIQVAYVPFEGKTSAGVNADLADFQIVYKLFTGAGGFALVGVPPANATDNYQSNFIVIVERNASKLYADGFTNFYIFVDGNYFHAMFHDYACGASLFGEDVKYWKYTRPFLLQAHAEPAWQKPYKAYKSVTNGKAYFMKPILHNDLVGRTPWLQPLFWIAIDSSKANLADDDEIAMPAPDTQTYQVTRKDGPDSATYIWYAIIKTE
;
A
#
# COMPACT_ATOMS: atom_id res chain seq x y z
N ASP A 1 6.68 -13.13 3.09
CA ASP A 1 7.74 -13.89 2.40
C ASP A 1 8.23 -13.17 1.17
N THR A 2 7.63 -13.34 -0.01
CA THR A 2 8.19 -12.79 -1.26
C THR A 2 8.63 -11.32 -1.17
N ILE A 3 7.80 -10.43 -0.63
CA ILE A 3 8.18 -9.01 -0.43
C ILE A 3 9.45 -8.87 0.42
N ALA A 4 9.53 -9.58 1.55
CA ALA A 4 10.67 -9.49 2.45
C ALA A 4 11.92 -10.09 1.82
N ASP A 5 11.80 -11.27 1.20
CA ASP A 5 12.93 -11.94 0.55
C ASP A 5 13.50 -11.09 -0.59
N ASP A 6 12.63 -10.49 -1.41
CA ASP A 6 13.04 -9.63 -2.52
C ASP A 6 13.66 -8.31 -2.02
N LEU A 7 13.14 -7.72 -0.93
CA LEU A 7 13.74 -6.54 -0.31
C LEU A 7 15.13 -6.86 0.24
N ILE A 8 15.26 -7.94 1.02
CA ILE A 8 16.54 -8.38 1.62
C ILE A 8 17.56 -8.80 0.54
N GLY A 9 17.08 -9.19 -0.65
CA GLY A 9 17.92 -9.39 -1.83
C GLY A 9 18.58 -8.10 -2.36
N ASP A 10 18.04 -6.93 -2.04
CA ASP A 10 18.63 -5.63 -2.32
C ASP A 10 19.57 -5.21 -1.17
N ALA A 11 20.76 -4.70 -1.50
CA ALA A 11 21.80 -4.37 -0.53
C ALA A 11 21.43 -3.22 0.45
N ALA A 12 20.33 -2.51 0.22
CA ALA A 12 19.82 -1.50 1.14
C ALA A 12 19.09 -2.11 2.35
N TRP A 13 18.67 -3.38 2.28
CA TRP A 13 17.88 -4.04 3.31
C TRP A 13 18.60 -5.27 3.87
N GLU A 14 18.25 -5.62 5.10
CA GLU A 14 18.65 -6.87 5.74
C GLU A 14 17.48 -7.51 6.50
N GLU A 15 17.63 -8.79 6.88
CA GLU A 15 16.66 -9.48 7.73
C GLU A 15 16.66 -8.83 9.11
N GLY A 16 15.53 -8.25 9.50
CA GLY A 16 15.41 -7.53 10.76
C GLY A 16 15.25 -8.48 11.97
N ASP A 17 14.53 -9.58 11.79
CA ASP A 17 14.30 -10.56 12.85
C ASP A 17 14.08 -11.95 12.28
N ALA A 18 15.18 -12.71 12.20
CA ALA A 18 15.18 -14.06 11.63
C ALA A 18 14.36 -15.08 12.44
N THR A 19 13.96 -14.75 13.67
CA THR A 19 13.14 -15.61 14.53
C THR A 19 11.65 -15.28 14.46
N TRP A 20 11.29 -14.13 13.88
CA TRP A 20 9.93 -13.69 13.65
C TRP A 20 9.51 -13.95 12.21
N ASP A 21 9.31 -15.24 11.90
CA ASP A 21 9.12 -15.74 10.54
C ASP A 21 7.68 -16.22 10.23
N THR A 22 7.50 -16.86 9.08
CA THR A 22 6.21 -17.38 8.61
C THR A 22 6.00 -18.88 8.87
N SER A 23 6.83 -19.49 9.73
CA SER A 23 6.69 -20.91 10.09
C SER A 23 5.35 -21.22 10.78
N VAL A 24 4.76 -20.23 11.45
CA VAL A 24 3.45 -20.31 12.10
C VAL A 24 2.46 -19.34 11.45
N LYS A 25 1.53 -19.86 10.64
CA LYS A 25 0.54 -19.05 9.88
C LYS A 25 -0.82 -18.87 10.55
N THR A 26 -0.90 -19.12 11.86
CA THR A 26 -2.14 -18.99 12.64
C THR A 26 -2.25 -17.62 13.28
N GLY A 27 -3.48 -17.10 13.37
CA GLY A 27 -3.74 -15.78 13.95
C GLY A 27 -2.90 -14.71 13.28
N GLU A 28 -2.29 -13.84 14.06
CA GLU A 28 -1.40 -12.80 13.50
C GLU A 28 0.06 -13.21 13.55
N SER A 29 0.39 -14.50 13.61
CA SER A 29 1.75 -14.97 13.92
C SER A 29 2.66 -15.16 12.70
N ALA A 30 2.14 -15.15 11.47
CA ALA A 30 2.98 -15.20 10.26
C ALA A 30 3.49 -13.82 9.91
N ARG A 31 4.81 -13.63 10.01
CA ARG A 31 5.42 -12.31 9.96
C ARG A 31 6.78 -12.33 9.28
N ARG A 32 7.23 -11.17 8.82
CA ARG A 32 8.61 -10.91 8.39
C ARG A 32 8.99 -9.50 8.80
N VAL A 33 10.27 -9.28 9.12
CA VAL A 33 10.82 -7.95 9.41
C VAL A 33 11.97 -7.67 8.45
N CYS A 34 11.95 -6.51 7.82
CA CYS A 34 13.06 -6.01 7.02
C CYS A 34 13.61 -4.76 7.69
N HIS A 35 14.93 -4.65 7.77
CA HIS A 35 15.62 -3.48 8.31
C HIS A 35 16.31 -2.72 7.17
N HIS A 36 16.00 -1.44 7.00
CA HIS A 36 16.66 -0.58 6.02
C HIS A 36 17.90 0.06 6.64
N ILE A 37 19.08 -0.43 6.22
CA ILE A 37 20.36 -0.20 6.89
C ILE A 37 20.73 1.29 6.96
N ALA A 38 20.48 2.03 5.88
CA ALA A 38 20.96 3.41 5.78
C ALA A 38 20.11 4.43 6.54
N ASP A 39 18.85 4.11 6.84
CA ASP A 39 17.95 5.01 7.56
C ASP A 39 17.59 4.53 8.96
N ASP A 40 18.02 3.32 9.33
CA ASP A 40 17.70 2.70 10.62
C ASP A 40 16.16 2.59 10.81
N ILE A 41 15.49 2.07 9.78
CA ILE A 41 14.03 1.94 9.74
C ILE A 41 13.64 0.48 9.58
N TRP A 42 12.63 0.08 10.34
CA TRP A 42 12.11 -1.28 10.37
C TRP A 42 10.77 -1.34 9.67
N LEU A 43 10.60 -2.34 8.81
CA LEU A 43 9.36 -2.67 8.11
C LEU A 43 8.90 -4.05 8.54
N SER A 44 7.79 -4.12 9.27
CA SER A 44 7.12 -5.37 9.61
C SER A 44 5.99 -5.67 8.64
N LEU A 45 5.98 -6.89 8.11
CA LEU A 45 4.92 -7.45 7.27
C LEU A 45 4.19 -8.54 8.08
N ILE A 46 2.95 -8.29 8.48
CA ILE A 46 2.19 -9.19 9.36
C ILE A 46 0.94 -9.70 8.62
N GLN A 47 0.79 -11.03 8.56
CA GLN A 47 -0.44 -11.66 8.08
C GLN A 47 -1.54 -11.49 9.15
N GLY A 48 -2.46 -10.56 8.93
CA GLY A 48 -3.64 -10.33 9.78
C GLY A 48 -4.73 -11.38 9.54
N ASN A 49 -4.51 -12.62 9.98
CA ASN A 49 -5.47 -13.72 9.85
C ASN A 49 -6.57 -13.70 10.93
N VAL A 50 -6.55 -12.67 11.78
CA VAL A 50 -7.62 -12.39 12.75
C VAL A 50 -8.55 -11.34 12.16
N GLU A 51 -9.84 -11.57 12.31
CA GLU A 51 -10.86 -10.63 11.86
C GLU A 51 -10.72 -9.28 12.59
N ARG A 52 -10.64 -8.19 11.81
CA ARG A 52 -10.62 -6.82 12.30
C ARG A 52 -11.90 -6.09 11.93
N GLN A 53 -12.52 -5.43 12.92
CA GLN A 53 -13.68 -4.57 12.74
C GLN A 53 -13.55 -3.34 13.63
N ALA A 54 -14.05 -2.20 13.17
CA ALA A 54 -14.07 -0.95 13.94
C ALA A 54 -15.14 -0.91 15.03
N SER A 55 -16.26 -1.60 14.78
CA SER A 55 -17.39 -1.74 15.68
C SER A 55 -18.13 -3.03 15.32
N PRO A 56 -19.05 -3.54 16.16
CA PRO A 56 -19.80 -4.76 15.87
C PRO A 56 -20.65 -4.71 14.59
N GLN A 57 -20.97 -3.49 14.12
CA GLN A 57 -21.73 -3.23 12.89
C GLN A 57 -20.83 -2.74 11.75
N ALA A 58 -19.53 -2.55 11.99
CA ALA A 58 -18.58 -2.20 10.96
C ALA A 58 -18.28 -3.43 10.10
N PRO A 59 -17.86 -3.22 8.85
CA PRO A 59 -17.33 -4.32 8.07
C PRO A 59 -16.12 -4.93 8.79
N ARG A 60 -15.95 -6.22 8.57
CA ARG A 60 -14.93 -7.09 9.11
C ARG A 60 -13.95 -7.40 8.01
N ALA A 61 -12.65 -7.45 8.28
CA ALA A 61 -11.67 -7.81 7.27
C ALA A 61 -10.48 -8.58 7.84
N LYS A 62 -9.86 -9.40 7.00
CA LYS A 62 -8.54 -10.00 7.17
C LYS A 62 -7.62 -9.51 6.05
N GLY A 63 -6.33 -9.33 6.33
CA GLY A 63 -5.42 -8.78 5.32
C GLY A 63 -3.97 -8.69 5.75
N LEU A 64 -3.22 -7.81 5.10
CA LEU A 64 -1.83 -7.51 5.42
C LEU A 64 -1.75 -6.27 6.31
N ILE A 65 -1.03 -6.40 7.41
CA ILE A 65 -0.70 -5.29 8.30
C ILE A 65 0.75 -4.92 8.03
N LEU A 66 0.97 -3.64 7.76
CA LEU A 66 2.29 -3.06 7.55
C LEU A 66 2.60 -2.16 8.74
N VAL A 67 3.78 -2.35 9.32
CA VAL A 67 4.27 -1.46 10.38
C VAL A 67 5.61 -0.90 9.96
N ILE A 68 5.76 0.42 10.04
CA ILE A 68 7.04 1.09 9.98
C ILE A 68 7.38 1.60 11.36
N SER A 69 8.60 1.33 11.84
CA SER A 69 9.10 1.83 13.10
C SER A 69 10.55 2.32 12.98
N ASP A 70 10.94 3.21 13.89
CA ASP A 70 12.33 3.67 14.03
C ASP A 70 13.15 2.82 15.01
N ASP A 71 12.53 1.81 15.63
CA ASP A 71 13.22 0.85 16.48
C ASP A 71 12.51 -0.52 16.46
N TRP A 72 13.22 -1.56 16.94
CA TRP A 72 12.75 -2.94 17.01
C TRP A 72 13.16 -3.62 18.31
N ASP A 73 12.18 -4.15 19.05
CA ASP A 73 12.44 -5.00 20.21
C ASP A 73 12.62 -6.46 19.76
N GLY A 74 13.88 -6.86 19.55
CA GLY A 74 14.24 -8.22 19.17
C GLY A 74 14.03 -9.29 20.25
N VAL A 75 13.70 -8.91 21.49
CA VAL A 75 13.37 -9.87 22.56
C VAL A 75 11.88 -10.19 22.57
N ASN A 76 11.05 -9.17 22.45
CA ASN A 76 9.59 -9.34 22.42
C ASN A 76 9.03 -9.54 21.00
N HIS A 77 9.89 -9.37 19.98
CA HIS A 77 9.55 -9.42 18.57
C HIS A 77 8.43 -8.44 18.22
N GLU A 78 8.63 -7.17 18.56
CA GLU A 78 7.66 -6.11 18.31
C GLU A 78 8.30 -4.80 17.85
N PRO A 79 7.61 -4.03 16.98
CA PRO A 79 8.06 -2.70 16.61
C PRO A 79 8.04 -1.77 17.82
N PHE A 80 9.02 -0.88 17.93
CA PHE A 80 9.16 0.05 19.06
C PHE A 80 9.38 1.49 18.58
N GLY A 81 9.37 2.46 19.51
CA GLY A 81 9.61 3.87 19.19
C GLY A 81 8.43 4.56 18.48
N ASN A 82 8.71 5.29 17.40
CA ASN A 82 7.71 5.94 16.56
C ASN A 82 7.15 4.94 15.54
N ILE A 83 5.90 4.55 15.75
CA ILE A 83 5.27 3.49 14.97
C ILE A 83 4.21 4.06 14.01
N GLN A 84 4.20 3.56 12.79
CA GLN A 84 3.15 3.82 11.81
C GLN A 84 2.56 2.50 11.33
N VAL A 85 1.24 2.35 11.48
CA VAL A 85 0.54 1.12 11.09
C VAL A 85 -0.45 1.38 9.95
N ALA A 86 -0.33 0.63 8.87
CA ALA A 86 -1.28 0.60 7.78
C ALA A 86 -1.87 -0.82 7.62
N TYR A 87 -3.11 -0.89 7.15
CA TYR A 87 -3.80 -2.15 6.95
C TYR A 87 -4.40 -2.26 5.55
N VAL A 88 -4.10 -3.37 4.88
CA VAL A 88 -4.53 -3.68 3.53
C VAL A 88 -5.51 -4.85 3.61
N PRO A 89 -6.83 -4.61 3.55
CA PRO A 89 -7.80 -5.69 3.61
C PRO A 89 -7.76 -6.53 2.32
N PHE A 90 -7.64 -7.83 2.46
CA PHE A 90 -7.70 -8.78 1.34
C PHE A 90 -9.09 -9.38 1.21
N GLU A 91 -9.63 -9.84 2.34
CA GLU A 91 -11.00 -10.32 2.44
C GLU A 91 -11.74 -9.52 3.50
N GLY A 92 -13.04 -9.35 3.32
CA GLY A 92 -13.89 -8.82 4.36
C GLY A 92 -15.37 -9.03 4.08
N LYS A 93 -16.20 -8.63 5.03
CA LYS A 93 -17.65 -8.85 5.06
C LYS A 93 -18.35 -7.75 5.84
N THR A 94 -19.60 -7.45 5.51
CA THR A 94 -20.33 -6.33 6.12
C THR A 94 -21.07 -6.69 7.42
N SER A 95 -21.42 -7.96 7.62
CA SER A 95 -22.32 -8.37 8.71
C SER A 95 -22.10 -9.78 9.27
N ALA A 96 -21.19 -10.55 8.67
CA ALA A 96 -20.87 -11.92 9.07
C ALA A 96 -19.36 -12.10 9.26
N GLY A 97 -18.96 -13.19 9.91
CA GLY A 97 -17.56 -13.53 10.14
C GLY A 97 -16.80 -13.80 8.83
N VAL A 98 -15.59 -13.25 8.72
CA VAL A 98 -14.63 -13.47 7.65
C VAL A 98 -14.04 -14.86 7.79
N ASN A 99 -14.35 -15.72 6.82
CA ASN A 99 -14.09 -17.16 6.92
C ASN A 99 -12.77 -17.57 6.26
N ALA A 100 -12.20 -16.77 5.35
CA ALA A 100 -10.93 -17.14 4.73
C ALA A 100 -9.82 -17.31 5.77
N ASP A 101 -9.01 -18.33 5.55
CA ASP A 101 -7.74 -18.53 6.23
C ASP A 101 -6.65 -17.87 5.38
N LEU A 102 -5.98 -16.84 5.89
CA LEU A 102 -4.91 -16.20 5.14
C LEU A 102 -3.67 -17.08 4.95
N ALA A 103 -3.57 -18.22 5.65
CA ALA A 103 -2.46 -19.16 5.48
C ALA A 103 -2.45 -19.84 4.11
N ASP A 104 -3.62 -20.05 3.50
CA ASP A 104 -3.79 -20.68 2.17
C ASP A 104 -4.39 -19.73 1.12
N PHE A 105 -4.66 -18.48 1.50
CA PHE A 105 -5.23 -17.47 0.63
C PHE A 105 -4.27 -17.01 -0.46
N GLN A 106 -4.63 -17.26 -1.72
CA GLN A 106 -3.78 -16.95 -2.87
C GLN A 106 -4.19 -15.64 -3.53
N ILE A 107 -3.26 -14.69 -3.54
CA ILE A 107 -3.43 -13.40 -4.22
C ILE A 107 -2.75 -13.48 -5.58
N VAL A 108 -3.46 -13.09 -6.64
CA VAL A 108 -2.83 -12.82 -7.93
C VAL A 108 -2.29 -11.40 -7.88
N TYR A 109 -0.99 -11.23 -8.07
CA TYR A 109 -0.37 -9.92 -7.88
C TYR A 109 0.64 -9.55 -8.96
N LYS A 110 0.94 -8.25 -9.01
CA LYS A 110 2.19 -7.71 -9.56
C LYS A 110 2.94 -7.01 -8.45
N LEU A 111 4.22 -7.33 -8.31
CA LEU A 111 5.11 -6.82 -7.28
C LEU A 111 6.33 -6.20 -7.94
N PHE A 112 6.71 -5.04 -7.45
CA PHE A 112 8.01 -4.42 -7.64
C PHE A 112 8.66 -4.25 -6.27
N THR A 113 9.96 -4.53 -6.18
CA THR A 113 10.80 -4.25 -5.02
C THR A 113 12.07 -3.55 -5.46
N GLY A 114 12.65 -2.77 -4.55
CA GLY A 114 13.99 -2.21 -4.74
C GLY A 114 14.48 -1.50 -3.48
N ALA A 115 15.66 -0.89 -3.56
CA ALA A 115 16.29 -0.21 -2.44
C ALA A 115 15.38 0.77 -1.67
N GLY A 116 14.43 1.43 -2.36
CA GLY A 116 13.50 2.37 -1.73
C GLY A 116 12.22 1.76 -1.15
N GLY A 117 12.00 0.44 -1.21
CA GLY A 117 10.77 -0.23 -0.75
C GLY A 117 10.10 -1.04 -1.84
N PHE A 118 8.76 -1.07 -1.87
CA PHE A 118 8.00 -1.92 -2.80
C PHE A 118 6.69 -1.30 -3.28
N ALA A 119 6.19 -1.83 -4.41
CA ALA A 119 4.86 -1.57 -4.93
C ALA A 119 4.15 -2.88 -5.25
N LEU A 120 2.95 -3.06 -4.73
CA LEU A 120 2.16 -4.26 -4.88
C LEU A 120 0.75 -3.91 -5.35
N VAL A 121 0.32 -4.52 -6.45
CA VAL A 121 -1.09 -4.53 -6.86
C VAL A 121 -1.59 -5.96 -6.79
N GLY A 122 -2.64 -6.19 -6.00
CA GLY A 122 -3.14 -7.53 -5.70
C GLY A 122 -4.64 -7.69 -5.97
N VAL A 123 -4.98 -8.92 -6.38
CA VAL A 123 -6.35 -9.41 -6.56
C VAL A 123 -6.52 -10.67 -5.71
N PRO A 124 -7.27 -10.57 -4.61
CA PRO A 124 -7.72 -11.74 -3.86
C PRO A 124 -8.53 -12.72 -4.73
N PRO A 125 -8.65 -13.99 -4.35
CA PRO A 125 -9.54 -14.93 -5.01
C PRO A 125 -11.01 -14.53 -4.81
N ALA A 126 -11.83 -14.76 -5.83
CA ALA A 126 -13.27 -14.57 -5.76
C ALA A 126 -13.93 -15.49 -4.75
N ASN A 127 -14.97 -15.00 -4.09
CA ASN A 127 -15.75 -15.79 -3.14
C ASN A 127 -17.20 -15.88 -3.60
N ALA A 128 -17.61 -17.08 -3.99
CA ALA A 128 -18.94 -17.35 -4.54
C ALA A 128 -20.12 -17.00 -3.60
N THR A 129 -19.86 -16.74 -2.32
CA THR A 129 -20.90 -16.47 -1.32
C THR A 129 -20.91 -15.04 -0.79
N ASP A 130 -19.84 -14.27 -0.99
CA ASP A 130 -19.73 -12.94 -0.40
C ASP A 130 -18.88 -12.05 -1.30
N ASN A 131 -19.50 -11.05 -1.94
CA ASN A 131 -18.90 -10.29 -3.04
C ASN A 131 -18.05 -9.10 -2.57
N TYR A 132 -17.22 -9.28 -1.55
CA TYR A 132 -16.59 -8.15 -0.88
C TYR A 132 -15.07 -8.15 -0.94
N GLN A 133 -14.42 -9.15 -1.53
CA GLN A 133 -12.99 -9.12 -1.74
C GLN A 133 -12.62 -7.89 -2.59
N SER A 134 -11.66 -7.12 -2.08
CA SER A 134 -11.24 -5.86 -2.70
C SER A 134 -9.89 -6.07 -3.37
N ASN A 135 -9.79 -5.60 -4.61
CA ASN A 135 -8.47 -5.35 -5.17
C ASN A 135 -7.80 -4.25 -4.36
N PHE A 136 -6.49 -4.31 -4.32
CA PHE A 136 -5.71 -3.34 -3.58
C PHE A 136 -4.44 -2.96 -4.33
N ILE A 137 -4.00 -1.75 -4.04
CA ILE A 137 -2.63 -1.32 -4.24
C ILE A 137 -2.04 -0.98 -2.88
N VAL A 138 -0.79 -1.36 -2.67
CA VAL A 138 -0.01 -0.94 -1.53
C VAL A 138 1.40 -0.59 -1.96
N ILE A 139 1.87 0.56 -1.49
CA ILE A 139 3.20 1.10 -1.78
C ILE A 139 3.86 1.39 -0.45
N VAL A 140 5.10 0.95 -0.30
CA VAL A 140 6.03 1.48 0.69
C VAL A 140 7.17 2.08 -0.09
N GLU A 141 7.38 3.40 0.02
CA GLU A 141 8.41 4.07 -0.76
C GLU A 141 9.15 5.11 0.08
N ARG A 142 10.47 5.10 -0.09
CA ARG A 142 11.44 5.96 0.58
C ARG A 142 11.63 7.29 -0.15
N ASN A 143 11.63 8.39 0.59
CA ASN A 143 12.13 9.67 0.13
C ASN A 143 13.55 9.94 0.63
N ALA A 144 14.55 9.51 -0.15
CA ALA A 144 15.97 9.65 0.20
C ALA A 144 16.42 11.11 0.47
N SER A 145 15.71 12.10 -0.09
CA SER A 145 16.08 13.51 0.02
C SER A 145 15.54 14.20 1.28
N LYS A 146 14.78 13.47 2.10
CA LYS A 146 14.16 14.01 3.33
C LYS A 146 14.60 13.14 4.51
N LEU A 147 15.07 13.81 5.55
CA LEU A 147 15.26 13.27 6.89
C LEU A 147 14.46 14.17 7.81
N TYR A 148 13.67 13.58 8.70
CA TYR A 148 12.93 14.35 9.67
C TYR A 148 13.75 14.57 10.94
N ALA A 149 13.80 15.81 11.42
CA ALA A 149 14.47 16.13 12.68
C ALA A 149 13.63 15.75 13.92
N ASP A 150 12.35 15.43 13.73
CA ASP A 150 11.39 15.06 14.78
C ASP A 150 11.25 13.54 14.97
N GLY A 151 12.06 12.74 14.28
CA GLY A 151 12.08 11.27 14.39
C GLY A 151 11.10 10.55 13.47
N PHE A 152 10.32 11.24 12.63
CA PHE A 152 9.46 10.54 11.68
C PHE A 152 10.23 9.88 10.53
N THR A 153 9.70 8.75 10.05
CA THR A 153 10.28 7.99 8.94
C THR A 153 10.26 8.78 7.62
N ASN A 154 11.29 8.59 6.79
CA ASN A 154 11.32 9.08 5.41
C ASN A 154 10.63 8.13 4.42
N PHE A 155 10.04 7.05 4.92
CA PHE A 155 9.14 6.19 4.18
C PHE A 155 7.70 6.68 4.28
N TYR A 156 6.93 6.43 3.24
CA TYR A 156 5.48 6.53 3.31
C TYR A 156 4.83 5.22 2.90
N ILE A 157 3.64 4.99 3.45
CA ILE A 157 2.77 3.91 3.04
C ILE A 157 1.57 4.51 2.32
N PHE A 158 1.31 4.03 1.11
CA PHE A 158 0.06 4.29 0.40
C PHE A 158 -0.72 3.01 0.26
N VAL A 159 -2.01 3.05 0.60
CA VAL A 159 -2.94 1.93 0.41
C VAL A 159 -4.18 2.44 -0.30
N ASP A 160 -4.67 1.74 -1.31
CA ASP A 160 -5.97 2.02 -1.90
C ASP A 160 -6.64 0.72 -2.37
N GLY A 161 -7.96 0.74 -2.51
CA GLY A 161 -8.73 -0.42 -2.95
C GLY A 161 -10.05 -0.02 -3.60
N ASN A 162 -10.65 -0.92 -4.38
CA ASN A 162 -11.89 -0.63 -5.12
C ASN A 162 -13.14 -0.71 -4.25
N TYR A 163 -13.23 -1.68 -3.33
CA TYR A 163 -14.46 -1.97 -2.60
C TYR A 163 -14.37 -1.58 -1.12
N PHE A 164 -13.38 -2.13 -0.40
CA PHE A 164 -13.26 -1.89 1.04
C PHE A 164 -13.00 -0.44 1.39
N HIS A 165 -12.31 0.28 0.51
CA HIS A 165 -12.05 1.69 0.69
C HIS A 165 -13.35 2.52 0.86
N ALA A 166 -14.40 2.22 0.10
CA ALA A 166 -15.67 2.94 0.20
C ALA A 166 -16.43 2.68 1.52
N MET A 167 -16.18 1.54 2.17
CA MET A 167 -16.87 1.15 3.41
C MET A 167 -16.09 1.50 4.67
N PHE A 168 -14.76 1.60 4.59
CA PHE A 168 -13.87 1.81 5.73
C PHE A 168 -13.28 3.23 5.84
N HIS A 169 -13.63 4.14 4.92
CA HIS A 169 -13.05 5.49 4.78
C HIS A 169 -12.93 6.27 6.11
N ASP A 170 -13.86 6.09 7.05
CA ASP A 170 -13.92 6.86 8.29
C ASP A 170 -13.71 6.02 9.57
N TYR A 171 -13.31 4.74 9.43
CA TYR A 171 -13.22 3.83 10.56
C TYR A 171 -11.76 3.47 10.89
N ALA A 172 -11.28 3.85 12.08
CA ALA A 172 -10.16 3.13 12.69
C ALA A 172 -10.65 1.72 13.04
N CYS A 173 -9.97 0.64 12.64
CA CYS A 173 -10.31 -0.64 13.26
C CYS A 173 -9.92 -0.53 14.73
N GLY A 174 -10.90 -0.56 15.64
CA GLY A 174 -10.72 -0.44 17.08
C GLY A 174 -9.92 -1.56 17.75
N ALA A 175 -9.14 -2.31 16.97
CA ALA A 175 -8.11 -3.20 17.46
C ALA A 175 -6.77 -2.45 17.38
N SER A 176 -6.31 -1.99 18.54
CA SER A 176 -4.95 -1.50 18.67
C SER A 176 -3.96 -2.66 18.50
N LEU A 177 -2.92 -2.43 17.71
CA LEU A 177 -1.71 -3.25 17.72
C LEU A 177 -0.56 -2.40 18.23
N PHE A 178 0.23 -2.93 19.16
CA PHE A 178 1.41 -2.25 19.69
C PHE A 178 1.08 -0.86 20.29
N GLY A 179 -0.14 -0.67 20.82
CA GLY A 179 -0.58 0.61 21.38
C GLY A 179 -1.04 1.63 20.32
N GLU A 180 -0.95 1.31 19.03
CA GLU A 180 -1.39 2.17 17.92
C GLU A 180 -2.69 1.67 17.30
N ASP A 181 -3.54 2.61 16.89
CA ASP A 181 -4.75 2.29 16.14
C ASP A 181 -4.36 1.81 14.74
N VAL A 182 -4.78 0.59 14.39
CA VAL A 182 -4.64 0.09 13.02
C VAL A 182 -5.60 0.88 12.12
N LYS A 183 -5.05 1.52 11.08
CA LYS A 183 -5.78 2.44 10.21
C LYS A 183 -5.94 1.87 8.82
N TYR A 184 -7.18 1.91 8.29
CA TYR A 184 -7.51 1.65 6.88
C TYR A 184 -7.17 2.84 5.97
N TRP A 185 -6.43 3.82 6.47
CA TRP A 185 -6.22 5.09 5.80
C TRP A 185 -5.39 4.91 4.54
N LYS A 186 -5.72 5.71 3.51
CA LYS A 186 -4.91 5.79 2.29
C LYS A 186 -3.46 6.18 2.55
N TYR A 187 -3.21 6.88 3.67
CA TYR A 187 -1.91 7.40 4.06
C TYR A 187 -1.74 7.25 5.57
N THR A 188 -0.67 6.60 6.01
CA THR A 188 -0.20 6.78 7.38
C THR A 188 0.46 8.16 7.49
N ARG A 189 0.15 8.89 8.56
CA ARG A 189 0.59 10.28 8.78
C ARG A 189 2.10 10.47 8.57
N PRO A 190 2.57 11.68 8.20
CA PRO A 190 1.81 12.93 8.01
C PRO A 190 1.37 13.20 6.56
N PHE A 191 1.17 12.17 5.74
CA PHE A 191 1.03 12.39 4.30
C PHE A 191 -0.42 12.60 3.83
N LEU A 192 -0.60 13.55 2.93
CA LEU A 192 -1.81 13.71 2.13
C LEU A 192 -1.43 13.62 0.66
N LEU A 193 -1.91 12.60 -0.05
CA LEU A 193 -1.84 12.59 -1.50
C LEU A 193 -2.84 13.57 -2.05
N GLN A 194 -2.41 14.38 -3.00
CA GLN A 194 -3.33 15.18 -3.79
C GLN A 194 -4.15 14.27 -4.72
N ALA A 195 -5.20 13.65 -4.19
CA ALA A 195 -6.08 12.75 -4.92
C ALA A 195 -7.56 13.02 -4.67
N HIS A 196 -8.28 13.05 -5.80
CA HIS A 196 -9.72 12.86 -5.98
C HIS A 196 -10.67 13.47 -4.93
N ALA A 197 -11.25 14.62 -5.31
CA ALA A 197 -12.36 15.34 -4.67
C ALA A 197 -12.00 16.43 -3.64
N GLU A 198 -10.74 16.83 -3.59
CA GLU A 198 -10.32 18.00 -2.81
C GLU A 198 -10.69 19.33 -3.51
N PRO A 199 -10.79 20.45 -2.76
CA PRO A 199 -11.21 21.75 -3.29
C PRO A 199 -10.41 22.18 -4.53
N ALA A 200 -10.97 23.05 -5.36
CA ALA A 200 -10.54 23.36 -6.75
C ALA A 200 -9.04 23.67 -7.01
N TRP A 201 -8.23 23.86 -5.96
CA TRP A 201 -6.79 24.08 -5.97
C TRP A 201 -5.97 22.77 -5.84
N GLN A 202 -6.60 21.65 -5.47
CA GLN A 202 -6.05 20.30 -5.36
C GLN A 202 -6.66 19.37 -6.42
N LYS A 203 -6.71 19.84 -7.68
CA LYS A 203 -7.28 19.04 -8.78
C LYS A 203 -6.58 17.68 -8.87
N PRO A 204 -7.33 16.60 -9.13
CA PRO A 204 -6.74 15.27 -9.24
C PRO A 204 -5.75 15.25 -10.40
N TYR A 205 -4.51 14.88 -10.09
CA TYR A 205 -3.47 14.62 -11.08
C TYR A 205 -3.79 13.28 -11.73
N LYS A 206 -4.15 13.33 -13.00
CA LYS A 206 -4.56 12.16 -13.76
C LYS A 206 -3.93 12.19 -15.14
N ALA A 207 -3.74 11.01 -15.71
CA ALA A 207 -3.43 10.87 -17.12
C ALA A 207 -4.52 11.53 -18.00
N TYR A 208 -4.13 12.26 -19.04
CA TYR A 208 -5.04 12.84 -20.02
C TYR A 208 -4.51 12.68 -21.44
N LYS A 209 -5.40 12.36 -22.38
CA LYS A 209 -5.09 12.31 -23.81
C LYS A 209 -5.33 13.68 -24.45
N SER A 210 -4.31 14.23 -25.09
CA SER A 210 -4.44 15.47 -25.86
C SER A 210 -5.27 15.23 -27.11
N VAL A 211 -6.31 16.07 -27.30
CA VAL A 211 -7.16 16.03 -28.50
C VAL A 211 -6.36 16.42 -29.75
N THR A 212 -5.37 17.30 -29.61
CA THR A 212 -4.62 17.87 -30.75
C THR A 212 -3.60 16.90 -31.33
N ASN A 213 -2.92 16.11 -30.50
CA ASN A 213 -1.83 15.24 -30.96
C ASN A 213 -2.01 13.76 -30.58
N GLY A 214 -3.11 13.41 -29.92
CA GLY A 214 -3.42 12.04 -29.52
C GLY A 214 -2.49 11.44 -28.45
N LYS A 215 -1.51 12.19 -27.94
CA LYS A 215 -0.56 11.71 -26.93
C LYS A 215 -1.20 11.73 -25.54
N ALA A 216 -0.89 10.71 -24.74
CA ALA A 216 -1.20 10.70 -23.31
C ALA A 216 -0.14 11.49 -22.55
N TYR A 217 -0.59 12.30 -21.61
CA TYR A 217 0.24 13.06 -20.69
C TYR A 217 -0.06 12.59 -19.29
N PHE A 218 0.99 12.41 -18.50
CA PHE A 218 0.92 11.95 -17.13
C PHE A 218 1.52 13.01 -16.23
N MET A 219 0.95 13.15 -15.04
CA MET A 219 1.55 13.94 -13.97
C MET A 219 1.72 13.00 -12.79
N LYS A 220 2.94 12.87 -12.29
CA LYS A 220 3.18 12.13 -11.05
C LYS A 220 2.36 12.79 -9.93
N PRO A 221 1.75 12.00 -9.03
CA PRO A 221 1.09 12.57 -7.86
C PRO A 221 2.03 13.45 -7.05
N ILE A 222 1.47 14.31 -6.20
CA ILE A 222 2.25 15.01 -5.18
C ILE A 222 1.69 14.56 -3.83
N LEU A 223 2.57 13.98 -3.02
CA LEU A 223 2.35 13.75 -1.61
C LEU A 223 2.73 15.02 -0.86
N HIS A 224 1.90 15.44 0.07
CA HIS A 224 2.09 16.60 0.94
C HIS A 224 2.36 16.12 2.36
N ASN A 225 3.14 16.87 3.15
CA ASN A 225 3.43 16.53 4.54
C ASN A 225 2.49 17.22 5.55
N ASP A 226 1.37 17.76 5.09
CA ASP A 226 0.37 18.38 5.95
C ASP A 226 -1.06 17.98 5.54
N LEU A 227 -1.97 17.99 6.52
CA LEU A 227 -3.38 17.61 6.35
C LEU A 227 -4.17 18.58 5.46
N VAL A 228 -3.60 19.75 5.13
CA VAL A 228 -4.24 20.78 4.32
C VAL A 228 -3.70 20.74 2.88
N GLY A 229 -2.79 19.81 2.56
CA GLY A 229 -2.09 19.67 1.29
C GLY A 229 -1.47 20.96 0.77
N ARG A 230 -0.84 21.75 1.65
CA ARG A 230 -0.19 23.01 1.27
C ARG A 230 1.31 22.85 1.02
N THR A 231 1.92 21.86 1.64
CA THR A 231 3.36 21.70 1.65
C THR A 231 3.74 20.42 0.92
N PRO A 232 4.13 20.51 -0.38
CA PRO A 232 4.50 19.36 -1.16
C PRO A 232 5.76 18.70 -0.58
N TRP A 233 5.78 17.37 -0.60
CA TRP A 233 6.80 16.55 0.03
C TRP A 233 7.54 15.66 -0.97
N LEU A 234 6.79 14.87 -1.75
CA LEU A 234 7.35 13.88 -2.66
C LEU A 234 6.48 13.73 -3.92
N GLN A 235 7.11 13.47 -5.06
CA GLN A 235 6.44 12.83 -6.19
C GLN A 235 6.81 11.35 -6.19
N PRO A 236 5.83 10.44 -6.09
CA PRO A 236 6.13 9.02 -5.97
C PRO A 236 6.75 8.51 -7.27
N LEU A 237 7.73 7.63 -7.13
CA LEU A 237 8.49 7.02 -8.21
C LEU A 237 7.99 5.61 -8.50
N PHE A 238 7.40 4.92 -7.51
CA PHE A 238 7.01 3.53 -7.69
C PHE A 238 5.67 3.35 -8.40
N TRP A 239 4.87 4.41 -8.50
CA TRP A 239 3.55 4.31 -9.08
C TRP A 239 3.01 5.62 -9.65
N ILE A 240 2.02 5.51 -10.54
CA ILE A 240 1.28 6.62 -11.13
C ILE A 240 -0.22 6.31 -11.06
N ALA A 241 -1.01 7.28 -10.59
CA ALA A 241 -2.47 7.22 -10.66
C ALA A 241 -2.95 7.33 -12.12
N ILE A 242 -3.78 6.40 -12.57
CA ILE A 242 -4.34 6.42 -13.93
C ILE A 242 -5.83 6.75 -13.89
N ASP A 243 -6.27 7.64 -14.79
CA ASP A 243 -7.70 7.77 -15.11
C ASP A 243 -8.01 7.00 -16.38
N SER A 244 -8.60 5.84 -16.17
CA SER A 244 -9.13 4.93 -17.17
C SER A 244 -9.93 5.62 -18.27
N SER A 245 -10.77 6.59 -17.88
CA SER A 245 -11.70 7.25 -18.77
C SER A 245 -11.05 8.30 -19.67
N LYS A 246 -9.78 8.64 -19.44
CA LYS A 246 -9.12 9.80 -20.06
C LYS A 246 -7.84 9.50 -20.81
N ALA A 247 -7.22 8.34 -20.59
CA ALA A 247 -5.91 8.03 -21.14
C ALA A 247 -5.94 7.07 -22.34
N ASN A 248 -7.01 6.29 -22.52
CA ASN A 248 -7.11 5.23 -23.53
C ASN A 248 -5.92 4.27 -23.47
N LEU A 249 -5.63 3.79 -22.27
CA LEU A 249 -4.61 2.77 -21.99
C LEU A 249 -5.30 1.41 -21.84
N ALA A 250 -4.58 0.33 -22.13
CA ALA A 250 -4.95 -1.04 -21.82
C ALA A 250 -4.21 -1.55 -20.57
N ASP A 251 -4.65 -2.69 -20.03
CA ASP A 251 -3.83 -3.43 -19.07
C ASP A 251 -2.52 -3.85 -19.76
N ASP A 252 -1.41 -3.89 -19.01
CA ASP A 252 -0.05 -4.17 -19.48
C ASP A 252 0.58 -3.15 -20.44
N ASP A 253 -0.10 -2.05 -20.78
CA ASP A 253 0.52 -0.94 -21.52
C ASP A 253 1.77 -0.41 -20.78
N GLU A 254 2.73 0.11 -21.53
CA GLU A 254 3.95 0.70 -20.97
C GLU A 254 3.93 2.22 -21.09
N ILE A 255 4.29 2.87 -19.99
CA ILE A 255 4.47 4.32 -19.90
C ILE A 255 5.95 4.58 -19.66
N ALA A 256 6.67 4.92 -20.73
CA ALA A 256 8.04 5.38 -20.63
C ALA A 256 8.07 6.88 -20.32
N MET A 257 8.72 7.27 -19.23
CA MET A 257 8.92 8.68 -18.91
C MET A 257 9.98 9.28 -19.83
N PRO A 258 9.76 10.49 -20.37
CA PRO A 258 10.78 11.19 -21.14
C PRO A 258 11.87 11.74 -20.22
N ALA A 259 13.07 11.92 -20.78
CA ALA A 259 14.20 12.53 -20.10
C ALA A 259 13.82 13.85 -19.38
N PRO A 260 14.39 14.13 -18.20
CA PRO A 260 15.52 13.43 -17.57
C PRO A 260 15.15 12.14 -16.81
N ASP A 261 13.86 11.86 -16.64
CA ASP A 261 13.40 10.59 -16.07
C ASP A 261 13.54 9.48 -17.12
N THR A 262 13.89 8.28 -16.69
CA THR A 262 14.05 7.10 -17.55
C THR A 262 13.21 5.92 -17.06
N GLN A 263 12.39 6.12 -16.02
CA GLN A 263 11.55 5.08 -15.46
C GLN A 263 10.47 4.68 -16.47
N THR A 264 10.27 3.38 -16.59
CA THR A 264 9.13 2.81 -17.32
C THR A 264 8.15 2.25 -16.31
N TYR A 265 6.87 2.51 -16.54
CA TYR A 265 5.78 2.00 -15.71
C TYR A 265 4.92 1.05 -16.51
N GLN A 266 4.52 -0.05 -15.89
CA GLN A 266 3.54 -0.96 -16.44
C GLN A 266 2.15 -0.62 -15.91
N VAL A 267 1.24 -0.33 -16.84
CA VAL A 267 -0.18 -0.15 -16.56
C VAL A 267 -0.75 -1.47 -16.03
N THR A 268 -1.48 -1.36 -14.94
CA THR A 268 -2.10 -2.48 -14.26
C THR A 268 -3.55 -2.12 -13.95
N ARG A 269 -4.46 -2.76 -14.68
CA ARG A 269 -5.90 -2.76 -14.40
C ARG A 269 -6.24 -4.10 -13.77
N LYS A 270 -6.75 -4.05 -12.55
CA LYS A 270 -7.27 -5.24 -11.89
C LYS A 270 -8.77 -5.07 -11.65
N ASP A 271 -9.55 -5.96 -12.26
CA ASP A 271 -10.98 -6.09 -12.04
C ASP A 271 -11.25 -6.76 -10.70
N GLY A 272 -12.26 -6.28 -9.98
CA GLY A 272 -12.64 -6.79 -8.68
C GLY A 272 -12.99 -8.26 -8.77
N PRO A 273 -12.57 -9.09 -7.80
CA PRO A 273 -12.83 -10.53 -7.84
C PRO A 273 -14.33 -10.83 -7.90
N ASP A 274 -15.14 -10.01 -7.23
CA ASP A 274 -16.59 -10.21 -7.13
C ASP A 274 -17.41 -8.98 -7.57
N SER A 275 -16.76 -7.99 -8.20
CA SER A 275 -17.44 -6.80 -8.71
C SER A 275 -16.81 -6.27 -9.99
N ALA A 276 -17.61 -5.61 -10.82
CA ALA A 276 -17.11 -4.91 -12.01
C ALA A 276 -16.30 -3.65 -11.67
N THR A 277 -16.12 -3.32 -10.39
CA THR A 277 -15.26 -2.20 -9.98
C THR A 277 -13.80 -2.61 -10.12
N TYR A 278 -12.94 -1.70 -10.54
CA TYR A 278 -11.53 -1.99 -10.77
C TYR A 278 -10.65 -0.92 -10.13
N ILE A 279 -9.42 -1.29 -9.83
CA ILE A 279 -8.34 -0.35 -9.59
C ILE A 279 -7.49 -0.23 -10.85
N TRP A 280 -6.96 0.96 -11.08
CA TRP A 280 -6.16 1.24 -12.26
C TRP A 280 -4.99 2.15 -11.92
N TYR A 281 -3.81 1.55 -11.94
CA TYR A 281 -2.55 2.20 -11.58
C TYR A 281 -1.46 1.81 -12.57
N ALA A 282 -0.43 2.63 -12.71
CA ALA A 282 0.84 2.20 -13.29
C ALA A 282 1.80 1.92 -12.14
N ILE A 283 2.46 0.76 -12.13
CA ILE A 283 3.57 0.49 -11.21
C ILE A 283 4.87 0.51 -11.99
N ILE A 284 5.97 0.92 -11.35
CA ILE A 284 7.29 0.89 -11.98
C ILE A 284 7.59 -0.54 -12.47
N LYS A 285 8.11 -0.64 -13.70
CA LYS A 285 8.48 -1.90 -14.34
C LYS A 285 9.93 -2.20 -13.98
N THR A 286 10.20 -3.36 -13.38
CA THR A 286 11.56 -3.89 -13.28
C THR A 286 12.06 -4.25 -14.68
N GLU A 287 13.29 -3.85 -15.02
CA GLU A 287 13.98 -4.30 -16.24
C GLU A 287 14.29 -5.79 -16.22
#